data_AF-A0A7C2QEN1-F1
#
_entry.id   AF-A0A7C2QEN1-F1
#
_cell.length_a   1.000
_cell.length_b   1.000
_cell.length_c   1.000
_cell.angle_alpha   90.00
_cell.angle_beta   90.00
_cell.angle_gamma   90.00
#
_symmetry.space_group_name_H-M   'P 1'
#
loop_
_entity.id
_entity.type
_entity.pdbx_description
1 polymer ?
#
loop_
_entity_poly.entity_id
_entity_poly.type
_entity_poly.pdbx_seq_one_letter_code
_entity_poly.pdbx_strand_id
1 'polypeptide(L)' 'MCLAIPAKVVEKVGNIAKVDFGDNTLRDVDTSFVDVSVGQYVLVHAGYAHTGT' A
#
# COMPACT_ATOMS: atom_id res chain seq x y z
N MET A 1 0.07 19.32 2.68
CA MET A 1 -1.04 18.61 3.33
C MET A 1 -1.55 17.56 2.34
N CYS A 2 -0.83 16.44 2.20
CA CYS A 2 -1.19 15.40 1.23
C CYS A 2 -2.06 14.36 1.94
N LEU A 3 -3.28 14.18 1.46
CA LEU A 3 -4.22 13.15 1.91
C LEU A 3 -3.62 11.79 1.58
N ALA A 4 -3.36 10.96 2.60
CA ALA A 4 -2.96 9.59 2.37
C ALA A 4 -4.13 8.85 1.72
N ILE A 5 -3.91 8.25 0.56
CA ILE A 5 -4.95 7.48 -0.11
C ILE A 5 -4.89 6.04 0.43
N PRO A 6 -6.00 5.50 0.96
CA PRO A 6 -6.05 4.11 1.37
C PRO A 6 -5.98 3.22 0.13
N ALA A 7 -5.13 2.19 0.20
CA ALA A 7 -5.00 1.18 -0.85
C ALA A 7 -5.03 -0.21 -0.24
N LYS A 8 -5.68 -1.17 -0.91
CA LYS A 8 -5.76 -2.55 -0.46
C LYS A 8 -4.60 -3.36 -1.05
N VAL A 9 -3.84 -4.07 -0.23
CA VAL A 9 -2.81 -4.98 -0.71
C VAL A 9 -3.46 -6.17 -1.40
N VAL A 10 -3.22 -6.32 -2.70
CA VAL A 10 -3.73 -7.45 -3.50
C VAL A 10 -2.67 -8.52 -3.73
N GLU A 11 -1.39 -8.14 -3.70
CA GLU A 11 -0.26 -9.06 -3.89
C GLU A 11 0.97 -8.52 -3.15
N LYS A 12 1.87 -9.41 -2.69
CA LYS A 12 3.15 -9.04 -2.10
C LYS A 12 4.24 -9.94 -2.67
N VAL A 13 5.26 -9.34 -3.27
CA VAL A 13 6.42 -10.03 -3.84
C VAL A 13 7.68 -9.45 -3.21
N GLY A 14 8.18 -10.14 -2.18
CA GLY A 14 9.31 -9.65 -1.39
C GLY A 14 8.96 -8.35 -0.66
N ASN A 15 9.69 -7.30 -0.96
CA ASN A 15 9.50 -5.96 -0.37
C ASN A 15 8.58 -5.05 -1.19
N ILE A 16 8.13 -5.50 -2.37
CA ILE A 16 7.19 -4.75 -3.21
C ILE A 16 5.80 -5.33 -3.02
N ALA A 17 4.87 -4.49 -2.59
CA ALA A 17 3.46 -4.83 -2.48
C ALA A 17 2.69 -4.18 -3.63
N LYS A 18 1.85 -4.98 -4.30
CA LYS A 18 0.89 -4.47 -5.26
C LYS A 18 -0.38 -4.09 -4.51
N VAL A 19 -0.78 -2.84 -4.63
CA VAL A 19 -1.94 -2.29 -3.94
C VAL A 19 -2.95 -1.73 -4.92
N ASP A 20 -4.23 -1.85 -4.58
CA ASP A 20 -5.36 -1.32 -5.32
C ASP A 20 -5.92 -0.08 -4.62
N PHE A 21 -5.91 1.05 -5.32
CA PHE A 21 -6.44 2.33 -4.84
C PHE A 21 -7.95 2.51 -5.13
N GLY A 22 -8.59 1.53 -5.76
CA GLY A 22 -9.94 1.62 -6.31
C GLY A 22 -9.94 1.78 -7.83
N ASP A 23 -11.08 1.48 -8.46
CA ASP A 23 -11.28 1.53 -9.93
C ASP A 23 -10.26 0.69 -10.75
N ASN A 24 -9.79 -0.44 -10.20
CA ASN A 24 -8.72 -1.26 -10.79
C ASN A 24 -7.38 -0.51 -10.97
N THR A 25 -7.14 0.53 -10.17
CA THR A 25 -5.88 1.27 -10.18
C THR A 25 -4.84 0.56 -9.31
N LEU A 26 -4.13 -0.37 -9.93
CA LEU A 26 -3.04 -1.10 -9.29
C LEU A 26 -1.72 -0.31 -9.36
N ARG A 27 -1.00 -0.25 -8.24
CA ARG A 27 0.37 0.28 -8.18
C ARG A 27 1.26 -0.59 -7.32
N ASP A 28 2.53 -0.62 -7.69
CA ASP A 28 3.59 -1.21 -6.90
C ASP A 28 4.09 -0.21 -5.86
N VAL A 29 4.15 -0.62 -4.60
CA VAL A 29 4.56 0.19 -3.46
C VAL A 29 5.65 -0.55 -2.70
N ASP A 30 6.73 0.15 -2.38
CA ASP A 30 7.75 -0.41 -1.49
C ASP A 30 7.23 -0.44 -0.06
N THR A 31 7.33 -1.62 0.55
CA THR A 31 6.95 -1.88 1.94
C THR A 31 8.17 -2.36 2.73
N SER A 32 9.39 -1.95 2.34
CA SER A 32 10.61 -2.32 3.07
C SER A 32 10.62 -1.81 4.51
N PHE A 33 9.85 -0.75 4.80
CA PHE A 33 9.79 -0.11 6.12
C PHE A 33 8.59 -0.54 6.98
N VAL A 34 7.64 -1.28 6.42
CA VAL A 34 6.41 -1.71 7.12
C VAL A 34 6.02 -3.11 6.69
N ASP A 35 5.74 -4.00 7.64
CA ASP A 35 5.22 -5.31 7.27
C ASP A 35 3.73 -5.21 6.93
N VAL A 36 3.40 -5.53 5.68
CA VAL A 36 2.03 -5.56 5.18
C VAL A 36 1.67 -6.96 4.75
N SER A 37 0.40 -7.32 4.90
CA SER A 37 -0.15 -8.60 4.45
C SER A 37 -1.21 -8.41 3.37
N VAL A 38 -1.35 -9.40 2.48
CA VAL A 38 -2.41 -9.40 1.45
C VAL A 38 -3.77 -9.31 2.14
N GLY A 39 -4.62 -8.42 1.64
CA GLY A 39 -5.94 -8.13 2.19
C GLY A 39 -5.98 -6.97 3.20
N GLN A 40 -4.83 -6.48 3.68
CA GLN A 40 -4.79 -5.28 4.52
C GLN A 40 -4.90 -4.00 3.71
N TYR A 41 -5.40 -2.96 4.35
CA TYR A 41 -5.40 -1.60 3.82
C TYR A 41 -4.19 -0.84 4.35
N VAL A 42 -3.49 -0.17 3.46
CA VAL A 42 -2.32 0.65 3.78
C VAL A 42 -2.58 2.08 3.33
N LEU A 43 -2.07 3.03 4.10
CA LEU A 43 -2.16 4.44 3.76
C LEU A 43 -0.87 4.82 3.03
N VAL A 44 -1.00 5.18 1.75
CA VAL A 44 0.15 5.57 0.93
C VAL A 44 0.26 7.09 0.91
N HIS A 45 1.39 7.60 1.39
CA HIS A 45 1.73 9.02 1.38
C HIS A 45 3.01 9.20 0.56
N ALA A 46 2.90 9.84 -0.61
CA ALA A 46 4.01 10.26 -1.48
C ALA A 46 5.35 9.52 -1.25
N GLY A 47 5.38 8.23 -1.54
CA GLY A 47 6.58 7.39 -1.48
C GLY A 47 6.77 6.50 -0.25
N TYR A 48 5.90 6.55 0.77
CA TYR A 48 5.98 5.70 1.96
C TYR A 48 4.60 5.19 2.40
N ALA A 49 4.52 3.89 2.72
CA ALA A 49 3.34 3.27 3.31
C ALA A 49 3.41 3.35 4.84
N HIS A 50 2.30 3.76 5.48
CA HIS A 50 2.09 3.64 6.92
C HIS A 50 0.92 2.69 7.18
N THR A 51 1.11 1.75 8.11
CA THR A 51 0.03 0.89 8.59
C THR A 51 -0.76 1.64 9.66
N GLY A 52 -2.07 1.77 9.47
CA GLY A 52 -2.99 2.36 10.43
C GLY A 52 -3.75 1.26 11.13
N THR A 53 -3.57 1.13 12.45
CA THR A 53 -4.40 0.31 13.35
C THR A 53 -5.81 0.84 13.46
#